data_AF-Q0F2H2-F1
#
_entry.id   AF-Q0F2H2-F1
#
_cell.length_a   1.000
_cell.length_b   1.000
_cell.length_c   1.000
_cell.angle_alpha   90.00
_cell.angle_beta   90.00
_cell.angle_gamma   90.00
#
_symmetry.space_group_name_H-M   'P 1'
#
loop_
_entity.id
_entity.type
_entity.pdbx_description
1 polymer ?
#
loop_
_entity_poly.entity_id
_entity_poly.type
_entity_poly.pdbx_seq_one_letter_code
_entity_poly.pdbx_strand_id
1 'polypeptide(L)'
;MKKTYLIIAAAACFGLTSQVAMAEVNVEKIYSSKCKMCHKIDKKKVGPGFAMMNSDASVLKEAITNGRKMMPKFSSKLSEEEIDAMVAFIQSKQAVAK
;
A
#
# COMPACT_ATOMS: atom_id res chain seq x y z
N MET A 1 45.62 -9.72 49.02
CA MET A 1 45.30 -8.33 48.65
C MET A 1 44.30 -8.37 47.49
N LYS A 2 42.99 -8.43 47.77
CA LYS A 2 42.04 -7.32 47.55
C LYS A 2 42.38 -6.46 46.33
N LYS A 3 41.54 -6.57 45.28
CA LYS A 3 40.87 -5.43 44.63
C LYS A 3 39.82 -5.92 43.63
N THR A 4 38.62 -6.06 44.18
CA THR A 4 37.31 -6.03 43.52
C THR A 4 37.13 -4.66 42.85
N TYR A 5 36.86 -4.62 41.54
CA TYR A 5 36.29 -3.47 40.82
C TYR A 5 35.53 -4.05 39.63
N LEU A 6 34.20 -4.16 39.69
CA LEU A 6 33.18 -3.13 39.51
C LEU A 6 32.44 -3.46 38.21
N ILE A 7 31.26 -4.03 38.44
CA ILE A 7 30.17 -4.25 37.50
C ILE A 7 29.89 -2.93 36.76
N ILE A 8 30.04 -2.93 35.43
CA ILE A 8 29.37 -1.94 34.58
C ILE A 8 28.20 -2.67 33.93
N ALA A 9 27.02 -2.40 34.47
CA ALA A 9 25.73 -2.79 33.92
C ALA A 9 25.54 -2.09 32.56
N ALA A 10 25.70 -2.84 31.47
CA ALA A 10 25.22 -2.42 30.16
C ALA A 10 23.71 -2.72 30.07
N ALA A 11 22.91 -1.89 30.75
CA ALA A 11 21.48 -1.77 30.47
C ALA A 11 21.31 -0.96 29.18
N ALA A 12 21.62 -1.57 28.04
CA ALA A 12 21.36 -1.00 26.73
C ALA A 12 19.97 -1.45 26.27
N CYS A 13 18.98 -0.61 26.59
CA CYS A 13 17.73 -0.39 25.88
C CYS A 13 17.33 -1.46 24.86
N PHE A 14 16.68 -2.55 25.32
CA PHE A 14 15.71 -3.26 24.50
C PHE A 14 14.47 -2.34 24.36
N GLY A 15 14.62 -1.32 23.53
CA GLY A 15 13.54 -0.43 23.14
C GLY A 15 12.50 -1.23 22.38
N LEU A 16 11.43 -1.58 23.08
CA LEU A 16 10.04 -1.58 22.64
C LEU A 16 9.88 -1.33 21.12
N THR A 17 10.01 -2.36 20.30
CA THR A 17 9.30 -2.36 19.02
C THR A 17 7.95 -3.00 19.29
N SER A 18 7.05 -2.17 19.81
CA SER A 18 5.62 -2.40 19.61
C SER A 18 5.42 -2.44 18.10
N GLN A 19 5.55 -3.60 17.48
CA GLN A 19 4.93 -3.85 16.20
C GLN A 19 3.45 -3.73 16.48
N VAL A 20 2.93 -2.52 16.30
CA VAL A 20 1.52 -2.29 16.06
C VAL A 20 1.22 -3.25 14.93
N ALA A 21 0.49 -4.32 15.23
CA ALA A 21 -0.03 -5.23 14.24
C ALA A 21 -1.02 -4.42 13.38
N MET A 22 -0.48 -3.63 12.45
CA MET A 22 -1.23 -2.98 11.42
C MET A 22 -1.78 -4.13 10.60
N ALA A 23 -3.10 -4.31 10.64
CA ALA A 23 -3.77 -5.27 9.78
C ALA A 23 -3.27 -5.04 8.35
N GLU A 24 -2.52 -6.00 7.81
CA GLU A 24 -1.89 -5.85 6.51
C GLU A 24 -3.00 -5.78 5.45
N VAL A 25 -3.04 -4.68 4.70
CA VAL A 25 -4.04 -4.49 3.65
C VAL A 25 -3.80 -5.51 2.54
N ASN A 26 -4.79 -6.39 2.30
CA ASN A 26 -4.71 -7.39 1.24
C ASN A 26 -5.11 -6.79 -0.12
N VAL A 27 -4.17 -6.12 -0.78
CA VAL A 27 -4.37 -5.44 -2.07
C VAL A 27 -4.72 -6.41 -3.20
N GLU A 28 -4.25 -7.66 -3.16
CA GLU A 28 -4.58 -8.69 -4.16
C GLU A 28 -6.08 -9.04 -4.11
N LYS A 29 -6.65 -9.16 -2.90
CA LYS A 29 -8.08 -9.41 -2.70
C LYS A 29 -8.91 -8.21 -3.14
N ILE A 30 -8.49 -6.99 -2.84
CA ILE A 30 -9.16 -5.77 -3.30
C ILE A 30 -9.11 -5.69 -4.83
N TYR A 31 -7.92 -5.87 -5.43
CA TYR A 31 -7.76 -5.91 -6.87
C TYR A 31 -8.68 -6.95 -7.51
N SER A 32 -8.66 -8.18 -7.02
CA SER A 32 -9.45 -9.29 -7.57
C SER A 32 -10.96 -9.02 -7.49
N SER A 33 -11.44 -8.47 -6.37
CA SER A 33 -12.86 -8.30 -6.11
C SER A 33 -13.45 -6.98 -6.63
N LYS A 34 -12.67 -5.90 -6.69
CA LYS A 34 -13.16 -4.56 -7.02
C LYS A 34 -12.60 -4.00 -8.33
N CYS A 35 -11.37 -4.33 -8.70
CA CYS A 35 -10.66 -3.65 -9.80
C CYS A 35 -10.56 -4.51 -11.07
N LYS A 36 -10.30 -5.81 -10.93
CA LYS A 36 -9.98 -6.78 -12.01
C LYS A 36 -11.09 -6.93 -13.05
N MET A 37 -12.33 -6.60 -12.67
CA MET A 37 -13.46 -6.57 -13.58
C MET A 37 -13.27 -5.54 -14.70
N CYS A 38 -12.65 -4.40 -14.41
CA CYS A 38 -12.48 -3.30 -15.36
C CYS A 38 -11.02 -3.06 -15.76
N HIS A 39 -10.07 -3.42 -14.91
CA HIS A 39 -8.65 -3.15 -15.08
C HIS A 39 -7.82 -4.43 -15.11
N LYS A 40 -6.94 -4.55 -16.11
CA LYS A 40 -5.86 -5.54 -16.12
C LYS A 40 -4.56 -4.88 -15.69
N ILE A 41 -3.51 -5.67 -15.50
CA ILE A 41 -2.21 -5.14 -15.07
C ILE A 41 -1.49 -4.49 -16.26
N ASP A 42 -1.39 -5.23 -17.35
CA ASP A 42 -0.51 -4.97 -18.51
C ASP A 42 -1.25 -4.44 -19.74
N LYS A 43 -2.58 -4.57 -19.79
CA LYS A 43 -3.37 -4.20 -20.96
C LYS A 43 -4.67 -3.49 -20.62
N LYS A 44 -5.22 -2.80 -21.61
CA LYS A 44 -6.56 -2.20 -21.50
C LYS A 44 -7.64 -3.28 -21.43
N LYS A 45 -8.69 -3.02 -20.65
CA LYS A 45 -9.95 -3.78 -20.69
C LYS A 45 -11.13 -2.81 -20.82
N VAL A 46 -11.75 -2.43 -19.70
CA VAL A 46 -12.74 -1.34 -19.65
C VAL A 46 -11.99 -0.03 -19.39
N GLY A 47 -11.20 -0.02 -18.32
CA GLY A 47 -10.21 1.01 -18.06
C GLY A 47 -8.84 0.65 -18.63
N PRO A 48 -7.88 1.59 -18.57
CA PRO A 48 -6.48 1.29 -18.89
C PRO A 48 -5.93 0.20 -17.95
N GLY A 49 -4.89 -0.49 -18.42
CA GLY A 49 -4.12 -1.38 -17.56
C GLY A 49 -3.31 -0.57 -16.54
N PHE A 50 -3.05 -1.12 -15.36
CA PHE A 50 -2.31 -0.43 -14.29
C PHE A 50 -0.95 0.10 -14.76
N ALA A 51 -0.24 -0.70 -15.56
CA ALA A 51 1.02 -0.34 -16.22
C ALA A 51 0.93 0.90 -17.13
N MET A 52 -0.25 1.19 -17.67
CA MET A 52 -0.50 2.26 -18.65
C MET A 52 -1.22 3.47 -18.03
N MET A 53 -1.40 3.50 -16.71
CA MET A 53 -2.06 4.60 -16.01
C MET A 53 -1.11 5.78 -15.77
N ASN A 54 -1.69 6.90 -15.29
CA ASN A 54 -0.90 7.99 -14.74
C ASN A 54 -0.08 7.49 -13.53
N SER A 55 1.16 7.97 -13.40
CA SER A 55 2.07 7.59 -12.31
C SER A 55 1.99 8.48 -11.07
N ASP A 56 1.30 9.61 -11.16
CA ASP A 56 1.06 10.53 -10.04
C ASP A 56 0.12 9.90 -9.02
N ALA A 57 0.61 9.77 -7.78
CA ALA A 57 -0.12 9.12 -6.68
C ALA A 57 -1.42 9.86 -6.33
N SER A 58 -1.43 11.19 -6.37
CA SER A 58 -2.59 12.02 -6.02
C SER A 58 -3.68 11.86 -7.08
N VAL A 59 -3.31 11.80 -8.37
CA VAL A 59 -4.26 11.55 -9.45
C VAL A 59 -4.89 10.14 -9.34
N LEU A 60 -4.09 9.14 -8.96
CA LEU A 60 -4.58 7.78 -8.74
C LEU A 60 -5.50 7.70 -7.51
N LYS A 61 -5.10 8.31 -6.38
CA LYS A 61 -5.88 8.37 -5.15
C LYS A 61 -7.24 9.03 -5.42
N GLU A 62 -7.23 10.20 -6.05
CA GLU A 62 -8.45 10.95 -6.41
C GLU A 62 -9.40 10.11 -7.27
N ALA A 63 -8.88 9.42 -8.29
CA ALA A 63 -9.69 8.57 -9.16
C ALA A 63 -10.30 7.36 -8.43
N ILE A 64 -9.61 6.77 -7.45
CA ILE A 64 -10.14 5.68 -6.63
C ILE A 64 -11.19 6.23 -5.65
N THR A 65 -10.86 7.31 -4.94
CA THR A 65 -11.70 7.93 -3.92
C THR A 65 -13.01 8.41 -4.50
N ASN A 66 -12.97 9.20 -5.58
CA ASN A 66 -14.12 9.91 -6.13
C ASN A 66 -14.67 9.31 -7.43
N GLY A 67 -13.97 8.32 -7.99
CA GLY A 67 -14.32 7.76 -9.29
C GLY A 67 -13.90 8.67 -10.44
N ARG A 68 -13.98 8.15 -11.66
CA ARG A 68 -13.63 8.91 -12.87
C ARG A 68 -14.32 8.31 -14.09
N LYS A 69 -15.10 9.13 -14.81
CA LYS A 69 -15.90 8.68 -15.96
C LYS A 69 -16.79 7.50 -15.57
N MET A 70 -16.54 6.32 -16.14
CA MET A 70 -17.27 5.08 -15.86
C MET A 70 -16.79 4.36 -14.59
N MET A 71 -15.66 4.77 -14.01
CA MET A 71 -15.15 4.18 -12.77
C MET A 71 -15.94 4.75 -11.58
N PRO A 72 -16.64 3.91 -10.79
CA PRO A 72 -17.40 4.39 -9.63
C PRO A 72 -16.46 4.87 -8.53
N LYS A 73 -16.98 5.68 -7.61
CA LYS A 73 -16.26 6.05 -6.39
C LYS A 73 -16.08 4.84 -5.46
N PHE A 74 -14.93 4.74 -4.79
CA PHE A 74 -14.65 3.67 -3.83
C PHE A 74 -14.47 4.15 -2.39
N SER A 75 -14.48 5.45 -2.12
CA SER A 75 -14.44 6.03 -0.75
C SER A 75 -15.54 5.52 0.19
N SER A 76 -16.66 5.02 -0.34
CA SER A 76 -17.73 4.40 0.46
C SER A 76 -17.59 2.89 0.66
N LYS A 77 -16.51 2.29 0.15
CA LYS A 77 -16.29 0.83 0.10
C LYS A 77 -14.89 0.42 0.58
N LEU A 78 -13.93 1.33 0.50
CA LEU A 78 -12.55 1.16 0.93
C LEU A 78 -12.22 2.29 1.91
N SER A 79 -11.47 1.94 2.95
CA SER A 79 -10.82 2.90 3.86
C SER A 79 -9.74 3.71 3.15
N GLU A 80 -9.29 4.79 3.78
CA GLU A 80 -8.20 5.61 3.23
C GLU A 80 -6.90 4.80 3.11
N GLU A 81 -6.61 3.97 4.12
CA GLU A 81 -5.44 3.09 4.13
C GLU A 81 -5.50 2.06 3.00
N GLU A 82 -6.68 1.50 2.72
CA GLU A 82 -6.88 0.59 1.58
C GLU A 82 -6.70 1.28 0.23
N ILE A 83 -7.15 2.53 0.11
CA ILE A 83 -6.97 3.32 -1.10
C ILE A 83 -5.49 3.61 -1.33
N ASP A 84 -4.77 4.04 -0.29
CA ASP A 84 -3.34 4.34 -0.37
C ASP A 84 -2.53 3.09 -0.71
N ALA A 85 -2.85 1.94 -0.10
CA ALA A 85 -2.25 0.66 -0.44
C ALA A 85 -2.52 0.26 -1.91
N MET A 86 -3.72 0.54 -2.43
CA MET A 86 -4.04 0.29 -3.83
C MET A 86 -3.28 1.22 -4.79
N VAL A 87 -3.05 2.49 -4.42
CA VAL A 87 -2.21 3.40 -5.21
C VAL A 87 -0.78 2.87 -5.29
N ALA A 88 -0.20 2.49 -4.15
CA ALA A 88 1.14 1.88 -4.12
C ALA A 88 1.20 0.59 -4.94
N PHE A 89 0.15 -0.25 -4.86
CA PHE A 89 0.05 -1.45 -5.68
C PHE A 89 0.03 -1.13 -7.18
N ILE A 90 -0.76 -0.15 -7.63
CA ILE A 90 -0.80 0.29 -9.04
C ILE A 90 0.58 0.75 -9.50
N GLN A 91 1.24 1.62 -8.73
CA GLN A 91 2.57 2.13 -9.07
C GLN A 91 3.62 1.01 -9.13
N SER A 92 3.53 0.02 -8.24
CA SER A 92 4.41 -1.17 -8.29
C SER A 92 4.30 -1.94 -9.61
N LYS A 93 3.16 -1.88 -10.29
CA LYS A 93 2.94 -2.56 -11.59
C LYS A 93 3.32 -1.70 -12.78
N GLN A 94 3.49 -0.39 -12.60
CA GLN A 94 3.99 0.51 -13.64
C GLN A 94 5.51 0.39 -13.81
N ALA A 95 6.24 0.12 -12.71
CA ALA A 95 7.69 -0.06 -12.75
C ALA A 95 8.13 -1.32 -13.52
N VAL A 96 7.27 -2.35 -13.59
CA VAL A 96 7.57 -3.64 -14.23
C VAL A 96 7.26 -3.63 -15.74
N ALA A 97 6.55 -2.62 -16.23
CA ALA A 97 6.08 -2.54 -17.61
C ALA A 97 6.85 -1.51 -18.47
N LYS A 98 7.88 -0.86 -17.91
CA LYS A 98 8.88 -0.10 -18.66
C LYS A 98 10.00 -1.03 -19.11
#